data_AF-A0A7L4RDM9-F1
#
_entry.id   AF-A0A7L4RDM9-F1
#
_cell.length_a   1.000
_cell.length_b   1.000
_cell.length_c   1.000
_cell.angle_alpha   90.00
_cell.angle_beta   90.00
_cell.angle_gamma   90.00
#
_symmetry.space_group_name_H-M   'P 1'
#
loop_
_entity.id
_entity.type
_entity.pdbx_description
1 polymer ?
#
loop_
_entity_poly.entity_id
_entity_poly.type
_entity_poly.pdbx_seq_one_letter_code
_entity_poly.pdbx_strand_id
1 'polypeptide(L)'
;MKLRRHLHQHLSKHRPPVTHHEIIADAVFFIIGAFLTTLAVFIFDIHWSFYPGNTIFPPNKHIFTSPEPYYLGVLIGGVLGIFVIKLLLLGIHEEQEEIFGRRRSS
;
A
#
# COMPACT_ATOMS: atom_id res chain seq x y z
N MET A 1 18.12 14.51 -33.72
CA MET A 1 18.58 13.50 -32.73
C MET A 1 19.38 14.05 -31.53
N LYS A 2 20.15 15.15 -31.64
CA LYS A 2 20.95 15.71 -30.51
C LYS A 2 20.11 16.25 -29.33
N LEU A 3 18.96 16.87 -29.60
CA LEU A 3 18.11 17.50 -28.57
C LEU A 3 17.55 16.49 -27.55
N ARG A 4 17.17 15.28 -28.01
CA ARG A 4 16.60 14.22 -27.16
C ARG A 4 17.62 13.64 -26.18
N ARG A 5 18.92 13.60 -26.55
CA ARG A 5 20.00 13.13 -25.67
C ARG A 5 20.35 14.15 -24.59
N HIS A 6 20.31 15.44 -24.93
CA HIS A 6 20.56 16.52 -23.97
C HIS A 6 19.46 16.62 -22.89
N LEU A 7 18.20 16.44 -23.29
CA LEU A 7 17.06 16.40 -22.37
C LEU A 7 17.12 15.20 -21.41
N HIS A 8 17.50 14.02 -21.90
CA HIS A 8 17.72 12.85 -21.04
C HIS A 8 18.88 13.04 -20.06
N GLN A 9 19.98 13.67 -20.47
CA GLN A 9 21.11 13.99 -19.60
C GLN A 9 20.73 14.97 -18.49
N HIS A 10 19.87 15.96 -18.78
CA HIS A 10 19.40 16.92 -17.78
C HIS A 10 18.41 16.30 -16.78
N LEU A 11 17.47 15.48 -17.25
CA LEU A 11 16.50 14.80 -16.39
C LEU A 11 17.14 13.71 -15.51
N SER A 12 18.19 13.05 -16.00
CA SER A 12 18.95 12.04 -15.25
C SER A 12 19.78 12.63 -14.11
N LYS A 13 20.14 13.93 -14.18
CA LYS A 13 21.07 14.55 -13.22
C LYS A 13 20.42 14.92 -11.89
N HIS A 14 19.09 14.86 -11.80
CA HIS A 14 18.33 15.39 -10.65
C HIS A 14 17.45 14.36 -9.93
N ARG A 15 17.57 13.06 -10.23
CA ARG A 15 16.95 12.05 -9.37
C ARG A 15 17.93 11.70 -8.25
N PRO A 16 17.61 12.02 -6.98
CA PRO A 16 18.42 11.52 -5.88
C PRO A 16 18.45 9.98 -5.94
N PRO A 17 19.58 9.35 -5.62
CA PRO A 17 19.65 7.90 -5.53
C PRO A 17 18.67 7.41 -4.46
N VAL A 18 18.04 6.25 -4.69
CA VAL A 18 17.19 5.59 -3.70
C VAL A 18 18.00 5.40 -2.41
N THR A 19 17.50 5.95 -1.31
CA THR A 19 18.23 5.93 -0.04
C THR A 19 17.92 4.67 0.77
N HIS A 20 18.84 4.27 1.66
CA HIS A 20 18.56 3.16 2.59
C HIS A 20 17.28 3.39 3.41
N HIS A 21 17.02 4.63 3.81
CA HIS A 21 15.81 4.98 4.56
C HIS A 21 14.54 4.79 3.72
N GLU A 22 14.61 5.10 2.43
CA GLU A 22 13.48 4.88 1.50
C GLU A 22 13.18 3.39 1.32
N ILE A 23 14.21 2.55 1.20
CA ILE A 23 14.03 1.09 1.11
C ILE A 23 13.40 0.55 2.40
N ILE A 24 13.86 1.01 3.57
CA ILE A 24 13.30 0.61 4.86
C ILE A 24 11.84 1.05 4.99
N ALA A 25 11.52 2.29 4.59
CA ALA A 25 10.15 2.79 4.60
C ALA A 25 9.24 1.95 3.69
N ASP A 26 9.69 1.62 2.48
CA ASP A 26 8.93 0.80 1.53
C ASP A 26 8.69 -0.62 2.07
N ALA A 27 9.69 -1.21 2.72
CA ALA A 27 9.54 -2.49 3.40
C ALA A 27 8.50 -2.41 4.54
N VAL A 28 8.52 -1.35 5.33
CA VAL A 28 7.53 -1.13 6.41
C VAL A 28 6.13 -0.95 5.83
N PHE A 29 5.96 -0.15 4.78
CA PHE A 29 4.66 0.06 4.12
C PHE A 29 4.11 -1.23 3.52
N PHE A 30 4.98 -2.04 2.92
CA PHE A 30 4.63 -3.37 2.43
C PHE A 30 4.13 -4.26 3.58
N ILE A 31 4.87 -4.32 4.70
CA ILE A 31 4.49 -5.15 5.86
C ILE A 31 3.15 -4.71 6.44
N ILE A 32 2.91 -3.40 6.57
CA ILE A 32 1.64 -2.86 7.05
C ILE A 32 0.49 -3.25 6.11
N GLY A 33 0.64 -3.04 4.80
CA GLY A 33 -0.38 -3.39 3.82
C GLY A 33 -0.68 -4.89 3.78
N ALA A 34 0.37 -5.72 3.84
CA ALA A 34 0.27 -7.16 3.88
C ALA A 34 -0.44 -7.64 5.16
N PHE A 35 -0.12 -7.06 6.32
CA PHE A 35 -0.75 -7.38 7.59
C PHE A 35 -2.24 -7.02 7.59
N LEU A 36 -2.59 -5.81 7.17
CA LEU A 36 -3.99 -5.36 7.09
C LEU A 36 -4.80 -6.23 6.13
N THR A 37 -4.21 -6.62 5.00
CA THR A 37 -4.90 -7.46 4.03
C THR A 37 -5.04 -8.90 4.51
N THR A 38 -4.04 -9.43 5.23
CA THR A 38 -4.16 -10.72 5.92
C THR A 38 -5.34 -10.72 6.88
N LEU A 39 -5.48 -9.67 7.69
CA LEU A 39 -6.59 -9.51 8.62
C LEU A 39 -7.92 -9.43 7.88
N ALA A 40 -7.99 -8.68 6.77
CA ALA A 40 -9.19 -8.58 5.96
C ALA A 40 -9.61 -9.92 5.33
N VAL A 41 -8.65 -10.65 4.75
CA VAL A 41 -8.88 -11.99 4.18
C VAL A 41 -9.31 -12.97 5.26
N PHE A 42 -8.67 -12.94 6.43
CA PHE A 42 -9.06 -13.78 7.57
C PHE A 42 -10.47 -13.48 8.05
N ILE A 43 -10.81 -12.19 8.25
CA ILE A 43 -12.16 -11.79 8.65
C ILE A 43 -13.17 -12.27 7.61
N PHE A 44 -12.88 -12.10 6.32
CA PHE A 44 -13.76 -12.57 5.25
C PHE A 44 -13.95 -14.08 5.30
N ASP A 45 -12.87 -14.84 5.50
CA ASP A 45 -12.87 -16.29 5.59
C ASP A 45 -13.75 -16.82 6.73
N ILE A 46 -13.76 -16.13 7.88
CA ILE A 46 -14.61 -16.49 9.03
C ILE A 46 -15.98 -15.80 9.00
N HIS A 47 -16.19 -14.74 8.22
CA HIS A 47 -17.39 -13.89 8.28
C HIS A 47 -18.70 -14.66 8.06
N TRP A 48 -18.68 -15.68 7.20
CA TRP A 48 -19.85 -16.53 6.92
C TRP A 48 -20.26 -17.44 8.09
N SER A 49 -19.37 -17.66 9.07
CA SER A 49 -19.71 -18.41 10.29
C SER A 49 -20.66 -17.65 11.25
N PHE A 50 -20.87 -16.34 11.04
CA PHE A 50 -21.65 -15.49 11.95
C PHE A 50 -23.14 -15.35 11.60
N TYR A 51 -23.64 -15.88 10.47
CA TYR A 51 -25.05 -15.77 10.10
C TYR A 51 -25.84 -17.04 10.45
N PRO A 52 -26.73 -17.01 11.46
CA PRO A 52 -27.57 -18.14 11.81
C PRO A 52 -28.80 -18.20 10.90
N GLY A 53 -28.78 -19.09 9.91
CA GLY A 53 -29.96 -19.36 9.08
C GLY A 53 -29.64 -19.99 7.73
N ASN A 54 -29.97 -21.27 7.58
CA ASN A 54 -30.13 -22.00 6.31
C ASN A 54 -29.07 -21.77 5.22
N THR A 55 -27.79 -22.05 5.52
CA THR A 55 -26.77 -22.19 4.49
C THR A 55 -26.44 -23.66 4.28
N ILE A 56 -26.36 -24.07 3.01
CA ILE A 56 -26.07 -25.44 2.55
C ILE A 56 -24.69 -25.94 3.03
N PHE A 57 -23.88 -25.08 3.66
CA PHE A 57 -22.55 -25.36 4.17
C PHE A 57 -22.45 -25.02 5.67
N PRO A 58 -21.92 -25.92 6.52
CA PRO A 58 -21.95 -25.78 7.98
C PRO A 58 -21.07 -24.61 8.49
N PRO A 59 -21.47 -23.94 9.59
CA PRO A 59 -20.85 -22.70 10.09
C PRO A 59 -19.43 -22.84 10.63
N ASN A 60 -18.90 -24.06 10.75
CA ASN A 60 -17.54 -24.33 11.24
C ASN A 60 -16.49 -24.47 10.12
N LYS A 61 -16.80 -24.01 8.91
CA LYS A 61 -15.89 -24.15 7.76
C LYS A 61 -15.46 -22.77 7.29
N HIS A 62 -14.14 -22.56 7.31
CA HIS A 62 -13.47 -21.56 6.50
C HIS A 62 -14.01 -21.62 5.06
N ILE A 63 -14.24 -20.46 4.46
CA ILE A 63 -14.64 -20.34 3.04
C ILE A 63 -13.52 -20.85 2.15
N PHE A 64 -12.28 -20.51 2.52
CA PHE A 64 -11.10 -20.91 1.78
C PHE A 64 -10.66 -22.30 2.23
N THR A 65 -10.65 -23.23 1.27
CA THR A 65 -10.14 -24.60 1.48
C THR A 65 -8.64 -24.70 1.24
N SER A 66 -8.01 -23.65 0.70
CA SER A 66 -6.58 -23.58 0.41
C SER A 66 -5.96 -22.33 1.03
N PRO A 67 -4.65 -22.33 1.31
CA PRO A 67 -3.93 -21.14 1.81
C PRO A 67 -3.65 -20.11 0.72
N GLU A 68 -3.95 -20.40 -0.55
CA GLU A 68 -3.64 -19.53 -1.70
C GLU A 68 -4.26 -18.13 -1.59
N PRO A 69 -5.53 -17.96 -1.16
CA PRO A 69 -6.14 -16.63 -1.02
C PRO A 69 -5.40 -15.75 0.00
N TYR A 70 -4.80 -16.37 1.04
CA TYR A 70 -3.99 -15.66 2.02
C TYR A 70 -2.68 -15.17 1.41
N TYR A 71 -1.97 -16.02 0.66
CA TYR A 71 -0.72 -15.62 0.00
C TYR A 71 -0.94 -14.54 -1.06
N LEU A 72 -2.00 -14.68 -1.87
CA LEU A 72 -2.38 -13.65 -2.85
C LEU A 72 -2.78 -12.36 -2.16
N GLY A 73 -3.58 -12.45 -1.09
CA GLY A 73 -3.96 -11.29 -0.27
C GLY A 73 -2.77 -10.56 0.32
N VAL A 74 -1.81 -11.29 0.91
CA VAL A 74 -0.55 -10.73 1.45
C VAL A 74 0.22 -9.97 0.37
N LEU A 75 0.41 -10.57 -0.81
CA LEU A 75 1.18 -9.96 -1.89
C LEU A 75 0.48 -8.72 -2.46
N ILE A 76 -0.80 -8.84 -2.81
CA ILE A 76 -1.60 -7.73 -3.35
C ILE A 76 -1.68 -6.60 -2.31
N GLY A 77 -1.97 -6.95 -1.07
CA GLY A 77 -2.08 -6.04 0.05
C GLY A 77 -0.79 -5.30 0.34
N GLY A 78 0.35 -5.99 0.33
CA GLY A 78 1.64 -5.37 0.54
C GLY A 78 2.00 -4.38 -0.56
N VAL A 79 1.80 -4.75 -1.83
CA VAL A 79 2.05 -3.84 -2.97
C VAL A 79 1.14 -2.61 -2.91
N LEU A 80 -0.17 -2.82 -2.69
CA LEU A 80 -1.12 -1.71 -2.54
C LEU A 80 -0.79 -0.83 -1.33
N GLY A 81 -0.35 -1.42 -0.22
CA GLY A 81 0.08 -0.70 0.97
C GLY A 81 1.18 0.31 0.69
N ILE A 82 2.20 -0.08 -0.10
CA ILE A 82 3.26 0.85 -0.53
C ILE A 82 2.66 2.06 -1.24
N PHE A 83 1.79 1.85 -2.22
CA PHE A 83 1.22 2.94 -3.02
C PHE A 83 0.30 3.83 -2.20
N VAL A 84 -0.64 3.24 -1.46
CA VAL A 84 -1.65 3.98 -0.69
C VAL A 84 -0.99 4.82 0.41
N ILE A 85 -0.05 4.24 1.16
CA ILE A 85 0.63 4.96 2.24
C ILE A 85 1.50 6.08 1.68
N LYS A 86 2.24 5.85 0.59
CA LYS A 86 3.03 6.92 -0.06
C LYS A 86 2.17 8.06 -0.55
N LEU A 87 1.05 7.77 -1.23
CA LEU A 87 0.13 8.80 -1.70
C LEU A 87 -0.48 9.61 -0.56
N LEU A 88 -0.83 8.94 0.54
CA LEU A 88 -1.35 9.61 1.73
C LEU A 88 -0.29 10.52 2.38
N LEU A 89 0.95 10.05 2.53
CA LEU A 89 2.05 10.86 3.07
C LEU A 89 2.39 12.04 2.16
N LEU A 90 2.32 11.87 0.84
CA LEU A 90 2.52 12.95 -0.13
C LEU A 90 1.44 14.04 0.05
N GLY A 91 0.17 13.65 0.12
CA GLY A 91 -0.93 14.61 0.32
C GLY A 91 -0.79 15.40 1.63
N ILE A 92 -0.40 14.73 2.72
CA ILE A 92 -0.12 15.40 4.00
C ILE A 92 1.06 16.37 3.87
N HIS A 93 2.12 15.97 3.18
CA HIS A 93 3.29 16.81 3.01
C HIS A 93 2.97 18.09 2.24
N GLU A 94 2.24 17.99 1.12
CA GLU A 94 1.81 19.13 0.32
C GLU A 94 0.94 20.11 1.13
N GLU A 95 0.00 19.60 1.93
CA GLU A 95 -0.84 20.44 2.80
C GLU A 95 0.00 21.21 3.84
N GLN A 96 0.99 20.56 4.46
CA GLN A 96 1.86 21.22 5.43
C GLN A 96 2.69 22.33 4.77
N GLU A 97 3.25 22.08 3.59
CA GLU A 97 4.01 23.11 2.86
C GLU A 97 3.16 24.34 2.52
N GLU A 98 1.91 24.14 2.12
CA GLU A 98 0.97 25.23 1.87
C GLU A 98 0.70 26.07 3.14
N ILE A 99 0.44 25.41 4.27
CA ILE A 99 0.17 26.06 5.55
C ILE A 99 1.39 26.86 6.04
N PHE A 100 2.58 26.27 5.97
CA PHE A 100 3.82 26.94 6.39
C PHE A 100 4.21 28.08 5.44
N GLY A 101 3.95 27.94 4.14
CA GLY A 101 4.12 29.00 3.15
C GLY A 101 3.28 30.23 3.50
N ARG A 102 1.98 30.03 3.79
CA ARG A 102 1.07 31.13 4.17
C ARG A 102 1.50 31.86 5.45
N ARG A 103 2.01 31.16 6.46
CA ARG A 103 2.48 31.77 7.72
C ARG A 103 3.75 32.62 7.58
N ARG A 104 4.60 32.36 6.57
CA ARG A 104 5.78 33.20 6.30
C ARG A 104 5.45 34.46 5.50
N SER A 105 4.29 34.49 4.84
CA SER A 105 3.83 35.62 4.02
C SER A 105 2.91 36.60 4.76
N SER A 106 2.52 36.31 6.01
CA SER A 106 1.73 37.19 6.89
C SER A 106 2.61 37.86 7.94
#